data_AF-A0A0F9PCE0-F1
#
_entry.id   AF-A0A0F9PCE0-F1
#
_cell.length_a   1.000
_cell.length_b   1.000
_cell.length_c   1.000
_cell.angle_alpha   90.00
_cell.angle_beta   90.00
_cell.angle_gamma   90.00
#
_symmetry.space_group_name_H-M   'P 1'
#
loop_
_entity.id
_entity.type
_entity.pdbx_description
1 polymer ?
#
loop_
_entity_poly.entity_id
_entity_poly.type
_entity_poly.pdbx_seq_one_letter_code
_entity_poly.pdbx_strand_id
1 'polypeptide(L)'
;MFFPGSPLNYPANSLSSIRRYEAARAPTTFDFKNFNIGDEWLDTSESDPLLRTWFKLVSKENGDAFWCDICSTGAVVDFLVDQGVSPVEPDAAGQITLTGTNGIVTIGSLNTVTFDFTGGFICPGSTVEFQLDCTDECLKFRGIDVGFTGTDWTTCQAGIQTLDAVATAIDTITLSDTTMVTVKATFSGARADHTAALAGDIVYGARRSGGGAVEMSPPVINIMDDGAASVDIDADVSGNDIRLLVTGEAATTWNWVVTYEFQILTTNA
;
A
#
# COMPACT_ATOMS: atom_id res chain seq x y z
N MET A 1 27.19 -3.02 47.45
CA MET A 1 28.31 -3.89 47.92
C MET A 1 28.09 -5.26 47.32
N PHE A 2 29.04 -5.78 46.54
CA PHE A 2 28.79 -6.94 45.67
C PHE A 2 28.93 -8.26 46.44
N PHE A 3 27.88 -9.10 46.46
CA PHE A 3 27.98 -10.50 46.84
C PHE A 3 27.95 -11.34 45.56
N PRO A 4 29.11 -11.73 44.99
CA PRO A 4 29.10 -12.68 43.90
C PRO A 4 28.65 -14.03 44.48
N GLY A 5 27.65 -14.67 43.87
CA GLY A 5 27.38 -16.07 44.13
C GLY A 5 28.68 -16.86 43.94
N SER A 6 29.04 -17.70 44.92
CA SER A 6 30.36 -18.34 44.96
C SER A 6 30.69 -18.97 43.59
N PRO A 7 31.90 -18.77 43.04
CA PRO A 7 32.27 -19.34 41.74
C PRO A 7 32.23 -20.88 41.74
N LEU A 8 32.19 -21.51 42.92
CA LEU A 8 31.99 -22.94 43.11
C LEU A 8 30.53 -23.41 42.87
N ASN A 9 29.57 -22.50 42.76
CA ASN A 9 28.15 -22.82 42.54
C ASN A 9 27.80 -23.04 41.06
N TYR A 10 28.75 -22.83 40.15
CA TYR A 10 28.56 -22.98 38.70
C TYR A 10 29.34 -24.20 38.18
N PRO A 11 28.77 -25.00 37.24
CA PRO A 11 29.49 -26.09 36.62
C PRO A 11 30.74 -25.62 35.88
N ALA A 12 31.77 -26.48 35.82
CA ALA A 12 32.93 -26.22 34.98
C ALA A 12 32.51 -25.99 33.52
N ASN A 13 33.07 -24.95 32.89
CA ASN A 13 32.72 -24.46 31.55
C ASN A 13 31.31 -23.84 31.41
N SER A 14 30.65 -23.42 32.50
CA SER A 14 29.51 -22.50 32.39
C SER A 14 29.93 -21.16 31.77
N LEU A 15 28.98 -20.45 31.16
CA LEU A 15 29.15 -19.02 30.88
C LEU A 15 29.47 -18.25 32.18
N SER A 16 30.23 -17.17 32.08
CA SER A 16 30.48 -16.28 33.23
C SER A 16 29.17 -15.69 33.74
N SER A 17 28.97 -15.68 35.06
CA SER A 17 27.78 -15.08 35.65
C SER A 17 27.63 -13.61 35.27
N ILE A 18 26.43 -13.24 34.82
CA ILE A 18 26.05 -11.85 34.53
C ILE A 18 26.30 -11.01 35.78
N ARG A 19 27.11 -9.96 35.65
CA ARG A 19 27.38 -9.02 36.75
C ARG A 19 26.40 -7.85 36.66
N ARG A 20 25.97 -7.39 37.84
CA ARG A 20 25.04 -6.26 38.00
C ARG A 20 25.76 -5.08 38.63
N TYR A 21 25.87 -3.99 37.89
CA TYR A 21 26.44 -2.73 38.37
C TYR A 21 25.33 -1.72 38.64
N GLU A 22 25.55 -0.81 39.59
CA GLU A 22 24.60 0.20 40.03
C GLU A 22 25.32 1.55 40.10
N ALA A 23 24.78 2.58 39.45
CA ALA A 23 25.29 3.94 39.55
C ALA A 23 24.17 4.96 39.30
N ALA A 24 24.30 6.17 39.87
CA ALA A 24 23.35 7.26 39.70
C ALA A 24 23.51 7.99 38.33
N ARG A 25 23.57 7.22 37.25
CA ARG A 25 23.50 7.64 35.84
C ARG A 25 23.34 6.42 34.92
N ALA A 26 22.82 6.66 33.73
CA ALA A 26 22.89 5.74 32.60
C ALA A 26 24.35 5.40 32.24
N PRO A 27 24.61 4.23 31.64
CA PRO A 27 25.93 3.89 31.10
C PRO A 27 26.24 4.75 29.86
N THR A 28 27.53 4.90 29.57
CA THR A 28 28.07 5.59 28.39
C THR A 28 28.91 4.63 27.55
N THR A 29 29.27 5.01 26.33
CA THR A 29 30.16 4.18 25.49
C THR A 29 31.52 3.94 26.15
N PHE A 30 31.98 4.87 27.00
CA PHE A 30 33.24 4.74 27.74
C PHE A 30 33.18 3.78 28.94
N ASP A 31 32.00 3.27 29.31
CA ASP A 31 31.81 2.27 30.37
C ASP A 31 32.10 0.82 29.90
N PHE A 32 32.98 0.66 28.92
CA PHE A 32 33.45 -0.65 28.45
C PHE A 32 34.44 -1.33 29.41
N LYS A 33 35.12 -0.57 30.29
CA LYS A 33 36.23 -1.08 31.10
C LYS A 33 35.71 -1.96 32.24
N ASN A 34 36.29 -3.15 32.37
CA ASN A 34 35.90 -4.23 33.30
C ASN A 34 34.57 -4.97 32.99
N PHE A 35 33.75 -4.51 32.05
CA PHE A 35 32.49 -5.16 31.65
C PHE A 35 32.65 -6.16 30.49
N ASN A 36 31.77 -7.16 30.47
CA ASN A 36 31.64 -8.22 29.47
C ASN A 36 30.27 -8.10 28.77
N ILE A 37 30.18 -8.55 27.52
CA ILE A 37 28.88 -8.65 26.83
C ILE A 37 27.93 -9.54 27.65
N GLY A 38 26.70 -9.06 27.85
CA GLY A 38 25.69 -9.67 28.71
C GLY A 38 25.65 -9.17 30.16
N ASP A 39 26.64 -8.40 30.63
CA ASP A 39 26.55 -7.72 31.94
C ASP A 39 25.43 -6.65 31.96
N GLU A 40 24.93 -6.36 33.16
CA GLU A 40 23.75 -5.52 33.41
C GLU A 40 24.12 -4.28 34.25
N TRP A 41 23.56 -3.12 33.90
CA TRP A 41 23.77 -1.84 34.58
C TRP A 41 22.41 -1.26 34.97
N LEU A 42 22.23 -0.92 36.25
CA LEU A 42 21.06 -0.22 36.77
C LEU A 42 21.38 1.26 36.94
N ASP A 43 20.64 2.12 36.25
CA ASP A 43 20.63 3.55 36.53
C ASP A 43 19.81 3.82 37.81
N THR A 44 20.46 4.37 38.82
CA THR A 44 19.87 4.79 40.09
C THR A 44 19.83 6.32 40.26
N SER A 45 19.90 7.07 39.15
CA SER A 45 19.69 8.53 39.16
C SER A 45 18.24 8.85 39.56
N GLU A 46 17.30 8.00 39.13
CA GLU A 46 15.90 8.10 39.55
C GLU A 46 15.68 7.71 41.01
N SER A 47 14.94 8.58 41.68
CA SER A 47 14.66 8.50 43.12
C SER A 47 13.63 7.43 43.46
N ASP A 48 12.65 7.22 42.58
CA ASP A 48 11.69 6.10 42.66
C ASP A 48 12.33 4.81 42.10
N PRO A 49 12.46 3.73 42.89
CA PRO A 49 12.98 2.46 42.41
C PRO A 49 12.21 1.84 41.22
N LEU A 50 10.95 2.21 41.00
CA LEU A 50 10.13 1.72 39.89
C LEU A 50 10.40 2.44 38.56
N LEU A 51 11.04 3.60 38.59
CA LEU A 51 11.41 4.39 37.40
C LEU A 51 12.87 4.16 36.97
N ARG A 52 13.56 3.21 37.59
CA ARG A 52 14.98 2.93 37.32
C ARG A 52 15.17 2.01 36.11
N THR A 53 15.99 2.46 35.19
CA THR A 53 16.26 1.77 33.93
C THR A 53 17.39 0.73 34.09
N TRP A 54 17.11 -0.51 33.67
CA TRP A 54 18.16 -1.50 33.42
C TRP A 54 18.67 -1.39 31.98
N PHE A 55 19.99 -1.43 31.84
CA PHE A 55 20.70 -1.53 30.58
C PHE A 55 21.49 -2.84 30.53
N LYS A 56 21.73 -3.36 29.33
CA LYS A 56 22.53 -4.57 29.08
C LYS A 56 23.59 -4.32 28.02
N LEU A 57 24.82 -4.74 28.27
CA LEU A 57 25.93 -4.57 27.32
C LEU A 57 25.79 -5.57 26.17
N VAL A 58 25.45 -5.10 24.97
CA VAL A 58 25.16 -5.95 23.80
C VAL A 58 26.32 -6.08 22.81
N SER A 59 27.12 -5.03 22.60
CA SER A 59 28.39 -5.13 21.87
C SER A 59 29.48 -4.27 22.52
N LYS A 60 30.74 -4.55 22.20
CA LYS A 60 31.93 -3.87 22.72
C LYS A 60 33.07 -3.98 21.71
N GLU A 61 33.31 -2.90 20.98
CA GLU A 61 34.19 -2.86 19.80
C GLU A 61 35.05 -1.59 19.84
N ASN A 62 36.30 -1.67 19.36
CA ASN A 62 37.26 -0.56 19.22
C ASN A 62 37.57 0.31 20.47
N GLY A 63 36.96 0.04 21.63
CA GLY A 63 37.07 0.86 22.84
C GLY A 63 35.75 1.52 23.27
N ASP A 64 34.66 1.25 22.57
CA ASP A 64 33.30 1.67 22.93
C ASP A 64 32.45 0.48 23.41
N ALA A 65 31.38 0.78 24.15
CA ALA A 65 30.39 -0.16 24.66
C ALA A 65 28.97 0.25 24.24
N PHE A 66 28.24 -0.70 23.66
CA PHE A 66 26.85 -0.52 23.24
C PHE A 66 25.92 -1.09 24.31
N TRP A 67 25.24 -0.20 25.03
CA TRP A 67 24.30 -0.55 26.10
C TRP A 67 22.87 -0.41 25.59
N CYS A 68 22.12 -1.51 25.58
CA CYS A 68 20.70 -1.55 25.22
C CYS A 68 19.85 -1.36 26.48
N ASP A 69 18.90 -0.44 26.45
CA ASP A 69 17.86 -0.29 27.48
C ASP A 69 16.90 -1.50 27.40
N ILE A 70 16.76 -2.25 28.49
CA ILE A 70 15.88 -3.43 28.58
C ILE A 70 14.62 -3.18 29.43
N CYS A 71 14.39 -1.94 29.85
CA CYS A 71 13.21 -1.49 30.58
C CYS A 71 12.30 -0.58 29.76
N SER A 72 12.82 0.11 28.73
CA SER A 72 12.00 0.94 27.86
C SER A 72 10.97 0.09 27.11
N THR A 73 9.71 0.49 27.17
CA THR A 73 8.61 -0.06 26.36
C THR A 73 8.46 0.69 25.01
N GLY A 74 9.49 1.45 24.62
CA GLY A 74 9.61 2.03 23.29
C GLY A 74 9.75 0.93 22.22
N ALA A 75 9.38 1.26 20.99
CA ALA A 75 9.49 0.32 19.88
C ALA A 75 10.95 -0.13 19.65
N VAL A 76 11.13 -1.37 19.21
CA VAL A 76 12.44 -1.94 18.86
C VAL A 76 13.10 -1.04 17.80
N VAL A 77 14.23 -0.42 18.16
CA VAL A 77 15.05 0.35 17.24
C VAL A 77 16.10 -0.57 16.63
N ASP A 78 15.94 -0.90 15.36
CA ASP A 78 17.06 -1.29 14.51
C ASP A 78 16.89 -0.64 13.12
N PHE A 79 17.82 0.24 12.77
CA PHE A 79 17.82 1.00 11.52
C PHE A 79 19.26 1.24 11.07
N LEU A 80 19.74 0.41 10.15
CA LEU A 80 20.98 0.66 9.42
C LEU A 80 20.75 1.82 8.44
N VAL A 81 21.26 3.01 8.79
CA VAL A 81 21.14 4.22 7.98
C VAL A 81 22.17 4.20 6.84
N ASP A 82 21.71 4.49 5.61
CA ASP A 82 22.62 4.78 4.50
C ASP A 82 23.57 5.95 4.87
N GLN A 83 24.83 5.83 4.47
CA GLN A 83 25.90 6.80 4.71
C GLN A 83 26.33 7.52 3.41
N GLY A 84 25.62 7.29 2.30
CA GLY A 84 25.81 8.00 1.03
C GLY A 84 25.56 9.51 1.15
N VAL A 85 26.44 10.31 0.55
CA VAL A 85 26.33 11.79 0.50
C VAL A 85 25.74 12.33 -0.81
N SER A 86 25.14 11.46 -1.61
CA SER A 86 24.51 11.80 -2.90
C SER A 86 23.04 11.43 -2.89
N PRO A 87 22.12 12.30 -3.38
CA PRO A 87 20.73 11.92 -3.58
C PRO A 87 20.59 10.74 -4.55
N VAL A 88 19.53 9.96 -4.35
CA VAL A 88 19.05 9.00 -5.36
C VAL A 88 18.37 9.80 -6.46
N GLU A 89 19.06 10.01 -7.57
CA GLU A 89 18.49 10.66 -8.75
C GLU A 89 17.57 9.69 -9.52
N PRO A 90 16.48 10.18 -10.14
CA PRO A 90 15.65 9.35 -11.00
C PRO A 90 16.42 8.87 -12.24
N ASP A 91 15.97 7.76 -12.83
CA ASP A 91 16.47 7.34 -14.16
C ASP A 91 16.10 8.36 -15.26
N ALA A 92 16.59 8.12 -16.49
CA ALA A 92 16.29 8.98 -17.64
C ALA A 92 14.80 9.00 -18.06
N ALA A 93 13.93 8.25 -17.37
CA ALA A 93 12.47 8.25 -17.53
C ALA A 93 11.72 8.82 -16.29
N GLY A 94 12.43 9.17 -15.20
CA GLY A 94 11.86 9.78 -14.00
C GLY A 94 11.52 8.83 -12.84
N GLN A 95 12.13 7.64 -12.72
CA GLN A 95 11.74 6.57 -11.77
C GLN A 95 12.73 6.29 -10.60
N ILE A 96 12.23 5.69 -9.50
CA ILE A 96 12.86 5.27 -8.20
C ILE A 96 12.19 3.88 -7.84
N THR A 97 12.57 2.79 -7.12
CA THR A 97 13.41 2.15 -6.04
C THR A 97 13.55 2.70 -4.64
N LEU A 98 12.95 1.94 -3.74
CA LEU A 98 13.11 1.94 -2.32
C LEU A 98 13.11 0.46 -1.84
N THR A 99 14.27 -0.20 -1.63
CA THR A 99 14.38 -1.64 -1.23
C THR A 99 15.32 -1.97 -0.04
N GLY A 100 14.93 -2.94 0.81
CA GLY A 100 15.59 -3.40 2.08
C GLY A 100 14.55 -3.58 3.22
N THR A 101 14.89 -3.50 4.54
CA THR A 101 13.98 -3.92 5.67
C THR A 101 13.89 -3.09 7.00
N ASN A 102 12.69 -2.56 7.33
CA ASN A 102 12.04 -2.32 8.66
C ASN A 102 10.66 -3.04 8.64
N GLY A 103 10.69 -4.32 8.25
CA GLY A 103 9.79 -4.73 7.16
C GLY A 103 10.31 -4.18 5.84
N ILE A 104 10.32 -2.85 5.62
CA ILE A 104 10.98 -2.17 4.46
C ILE A 104 11.88 -0.94 4.85
N VAL A 105 13.13 -0.87 4.36
CA VAL A 105 14.20 0.18 4.51
C VAL A 105 14.91 0.32 3.16
N THR A 106 15.29 1.51 2.66
CA THR A 106 15.12 1.70 1.19
C THR A 106 16.19 2.49 0.41
N ILE A 107 16.71 1.91 -0.70
CA ILE A 107 17.75 2.51 -1.59
C ILE A 107 17.48 2.12 -3.09
N GLY A 108 17.76 2.99 -4.10
CA GLY A 108 17.90 2.62 -5.55
C GLY A 108 16.95 3.31 -6.59
N SER A 109 16.81 2.76 -7.83
CA SER A 109 15.76 3.19 -8.81
C SER A 109 15.08 2.08 -9.69
N LEU A 110 13.73 2.17 -9.84
CA LEU A 110 12.65 1.15 -10.11
C LEU A 110 11.99 0.39 -8.88
N ASN A 111 10.76 0.76 -8.45
CA ASN A 111 10.12 0.44 -7.14
C ASN A 111 9.39 -0.93 -7.00
N THR A 112 9.37 -1.51 -5.78
CA THR A 112 8.49 -2.62 -5.35
C THR A 112 8.07 -2.51 -3.87
N VAL A 113 6.94 -3.14 -3.49
CA VAL A 113 6.43 -3.20 -2.11
C VAL A 113 6.07 -4.65 -1.75
N THR A 114 6.46 -5.10 -0.56
CA THR A 114 6.24 -6.46 -0.03
C THR A 114 5.45 -6.40 1.28
N PHE A 115 4.54 -7.34 1.51
CA PHE A 115 3.74 -7.45 2.72
C PHE A 115 4.02 -8.77 3.45
N ASP A 116 4.85 -8.73 4.49
CA ASP A 116 5.14 -9.87 5.37
C ASP A 116 4.32 -9.80 6.66
N PHE A 117 3.88 -10.96 7.16
CA PHE A 117 3.14 -11.08 8.43
C PHE A 117 3.99 -11.77 9.50
N THR A 118 4.21 -11.08 10.63
CA THR A 118 4.95 -11.64 11.78
C THR A 118 4.08 -12.59 12.61
N GLY A 119 3.73 -13.73 12.02
CA GLY A 119 2.97 -14.81 12.66
C GLY A 119 1.49 -14.88 12.26
N GLY A 120 0.79 -15.83 12.87
CA GLY A 120 -0.54 -16.28 12.45
C GLY A 120 -0.47 -17.58 11.63
N PHE A 121 -1.60 -18.27 11.50
CA PHE A 121 -1.74 -19.48 10.68
C PHE A 121 -3.04 -19.40 9.87
N ILE A 122 -2.95 -19.56 8.55
CA ILE A 122 -4.11 -19.69 7.67
C ILE A 122 -4.57 -21.15 7.73
N CYS A 123 -5.75 -21.39 8.31
CA CYS A 123 -6.35 -22.72 8.32
C CYS A 123 -6.75 -23.16 6.89
N PRO A 124 -6.72 -24.46 6.55
CA PRO A 124 -7.23 -24.95 5.27
C PRO A 124 -8.70 -24.53 5.08
N GLY A 125 -8.97 -23.73 4.04
CA GLY A 125 -10.30 -23.16 3.76
C GLY A 125 -10.52 -21.73 4.29
N SER A 126 -9.54 -21.12 4.96
CA SER A 126 -9.57 -19.69 5.30
C SER A 126 -8.94 -18.83 4.20
N THR A 127 -9.44 -17.61 4.03
CA THR A 127 -8.88 -16.57 3.15
C THR A 127 -8.16 -15.49 3.97
N VAL A 128 -7.20 -14.82 3.35
CA VAL A 128 -6.63 -13.54 3.82
C VAL A 128 -6.95 -12.49 2.77
N GLU A 129 -7.49 -11.36 3.20
CA GLU A 129 -7.86 -10.24 2.37
C GLU A 129 -6.85 -9.10 2.57
N PHE A 130 -6.36 -8.54 1.46
CA PHE A 130 -5.43 -7.41 1.47
C PHE A 130 -6.17 -6.19 0.95
N GLN A 131 -6.72 -5.37 1.85
CA GLN A 131 -7.31 -4.09 1.48
C GLN A 131 -6.19 -3.08 1.19
N LEU A 132 -6.07 -2.70 -0.08
CA LEU A 132 -5.15 -1.65 -0.55
C LEU A 132 -5.97 -0.38 -0.82
N ASP A 133 -6.18 0.43 0.22
CA ASP A 133 -6.86 1.72 0.10
C ASP A 133 -6.01 2.71 -0.71
N CYS A 134 -6.21 2.74 -2.03
CA CYS A 134 -5.72 3.82 -2.87
C CYS A 134 -6.68 5.01 -2.73
N THR A 135 -6.16 6.17 -2.36
CA THR A 135 -6.93 7.43 -2.29
C THR A 135 -7.06 8.13 -3.64
N ASP A 136 -6.58 7.50 -4.72
CA ASP A 136 -6.74 7.89 -6.12
C ASP A 136 -7.54 6.79 -6.84
N GLU A 137 -8.35 7.17 -7.83
CA GLU A 137 -9.63 6.50 -8.16
C GLU A 137 -9.54 5.12 -8.86
N CYS A 138 -8.35 4.55 -9.07
CA CYS A 138 -8.16 3.31 -9.84
C CYS A 138 -7.03 2.40 -9.33
N LEU A 139 -7.32 1.10 -9.15
CA LEU A 139 -6.33 0.05 -8.89
C LEU A 139 -5.82 -0.56 -10.21
N LYS A 140 -4.51 -0.83 -10.30
CA LYS A 140 -3.83 -1.28 -11.52
C LYS A 140 -3.07 -2.57 -11.31
N PHE A 141 -3.37 -3.60 -12.10
CA PHE A 141 -2.70 -4.90 -12.04
C PHE A 141 -1.86 -5.14 -13.30
N ARG A 142 -0.52 -5.12 -13.13
CA ARG A 142 0.45 -5.48 -14.18
C ARG A 142 0.85 -6.95 -14.06
N GLY A 143 0.42 -7.77 -15.01
CA GLY A 143 0.56 -9.24 -14.95
C GLY A 143 1.30 -9.89 -16.11
N ILE A 144 2.03 -9.12 -16.93
CA ILE A 144 2.67 -9.63 -18.17
C ILE A 144 4.18 -9.39 -18.11
N ASP A 145 4.94 -10.48 -18.09
CA ASP A 145 6.42 -10.53 -18.09
C ASP A 145 7.01 -10.35 -19.50
N VAL A 146 6.27 -10.78 -20.54
CA VAL A 146 6.62 -10.58 -21.97
C VAL A 146 5.40 -10.23 -22.80
N GLY A 147 5.32 -8.99 -23.28
CA GLY A 147 4.21 -8.48 -24.10
C GLY A 147 4.35 -6.97 -24.39
N PHE A 148 3.32 -6.35 -24.96
CA PHE A 148 3.32 -4.90 -25.19
C PHE A 148 3.24 -4.13 -23.86
N THR A 149 4.18 -3.23 -23.60
CA THR A 149 4.25 -2.46 -22.34
C THR A 149 3.05 -1.52 -22.20
N GLY A 150 2.39 -1.59 -21.04
CA GLY A 150 1.18 -0.80 -20.74
C GLY A 150 -0.15 -1.51 -21.06
N THR A 151 -0.13 -2.82 -21.34
CA THR A 151 -1.33 -3.66 -21.56
C THR A 151 -2.06 -4.08 -20.28
N ASP A 152 -1.99 -3.25 -19.24
CA ASP A 152 -2.50 -3.55 -17.90
C ASP A 152 -4.03 -3.46 -17.86
N TRP A 153 -4.67 -4.33 -17.08
CA TRP A 153 -6.07 -4.13 -16.68
C TRP A 153 -6.11 -3.12 -15.53
N THR A 154 -6.95 -2.09 -15.69
CA THR A 154 -7.23 -1.07 -14.68
C THR A 154 -8.68 -1.22 -14.24
N THR A 155 -8.94 -1.23 -12.94
CA THR A 155 -10.28 -1.28 -12.36
C THR A 155 -10.53 -0.01 -11.55
N CYS A 156 -11.65 0.66 -11.80
CA CYS A 156 -12.05 1.90 -11.16
C CYS A 156 -13.53 1.86 -10.75
N GLN A 157 -13.94 2.79 -9.91
CA GLN A 157 -15.34 2.99 -9.53
C GLN A 157 -15.64 4.48 -9.44
N ALA A 158 -16.74 4.90 -10.08
CA ALA A 158 -17.22 6.28 -10.06
C ALA A 158 -18.69 6.34 -9.66
N GLY A 159 -19.13 7.51 -9.18
CA GLY A 159 -20.49 7.74 -8.74
C GLY A 159 -20.95 9.16 -9.04
N ILE A 160 -22.21 9.31 -9.44
CA ILE A 160 -22.82 10.61 -9.78
C ILE A 160 -24.29 10.66 -9.36
N GLN A 161 -24.85 11.86 -9.29
CA GLN A 161 -26.28 12.08 -9.05
C GLN A 161 -26.88 12.88 -10.21
N THR A 162 -27.95 12.38 -10.81
CA THR A 162 -28.71 13.04 -11.88
C THR A 162 -30.06 13.52 -11.37
N LEU A 163 -30.59 14.61 -11.94
CA LEU A 163 -31.89 15.21 -11.58
C LEU A 163 -32.84 15.38 -12.78
N ASP A 164 -32.35 15.09 -13.99
CA ASP A 164 -33.07 15.24 -15.24
C ASP A 164 -32.82 14.06 -16.20
N ALA A 165 -33.61 14.02 -17.28
CA ALA A 165 -33.49 13.06 -18.36
C ALA A 165 -32.48 13.54 -19.41
N VAL A 166 -31.24 13.79 -18.98
CA VAL A 166 -30.12 14.19 -19.82
C VAL A 166 -28.96 13.23 -19.61
N ALA A 167 -28.45 12.67 -20.71
CA ALA A 167 -27.29 11.78 -20.68
C ALA A 167 -26.07 12.51 -20.10
N THR A 168 -25.64 12.05 -18.93
CA THR A 168 -24.58 12.65 -18.11
C THR A 168 -23.42 11.66 -18.02
N ALA A 169 -22.19 12.13 -18.24
CA ALA A 169 -21.01 11.28 -18.05
C ALA A 169 -20.79 11.00 -16.56
N ILE A 170 -20.84 9.72 -16.17
CA ILE A 170 -20.43 9.27 -14.83
C ILE A 170 -18.91 9.11 -14.74
N ASP A 171 -18.25 8.76 -15.85
CA ASP A 171 -16.79 8.67 -15.95
C ASP A 171 -16.30 8.86 -17.41
N THR A 172 -15.00 9.04 -17.61
CA THR A 172 -14.35 9.29 -18.91
C THR A 172 -12.98 8.63 -19.02
N ILE A 173 -12.80 7.82 -20.08
CA ILE A 173 -11.55 7.13 -20.42
C ILE A 173 -10.92 7.82 -21.65
N THR A 174 -9.90 8.66 -21.42
CA THR A 174 -9.16 9.35 -22.50
C THR A 174 -8.26 8.40 -23.28
N LEU A 175 -8.40 8.36 -24.62
CA LEU A 175 -7.51 7.60 -25.50
C LEU A 175 -6.36 8.43 -26.07
N SER A 176 -5.13 8.01 -25.73
CA SER A 176 -3.91 8.40 -26.42
C SER A 176 -3.88 7.91 -27.88
N ASP A 177 -3.06 8.55 -28.71
CA ASP A 177 -2.83 8.12 -30.08
C ASP A 177 -2.23 6.70 -30.15
N THR A 178 -2.57 5.93 -31.19
CA THR A 178 -2.11 4.55 -31.42
C THR A 178 -2.50 3.56 -30.32
N THR A 179 -3.66 3.78 -29.68
CA THR A 179 -4.25 2.86 -28.70
C THR A 179 -5.51 2.19 -29.21
N MET A 180 -5.78 0.99 -28.68
CA MET A 180 -7.11 0.38 -28.59
C MET A 180 -7.46 0.25 -27.10
N VAL A 181 -8.74 0.18 -26.76
CA VAL A 181 -9.20 -0.21 -25.43
C VAL A 181 -10.34 -1.22 -25.54
N THR A 182 -10.42 -2.13 -24.57
CA THR A 182 -11.62 -2.92 -24.29
C THR A 182 -12.14 -2.49 -22.92
N VAL A 183 -13.44 -2.20 -22.83
CA VAL A 183 -14.09 -1.75 -21.59
C VAL A 183 -15.24 -2.70 -21.24
N LYS A 184 -15.36 -3.02 -19.95
CA LYS A 184 -16.56 -3.64 -19.36
C LYS A 184 -16.98 -2.77 -18.17
N ALA A 185 -18.23 -2.37 -18.11
CA ALA A 185 -18.76 -1.53 -17.03
C ALA A 185 -20.05 -2.13 -16.48
N THR A 186 -20.17 -2.22 -15.16
CA THR A 186 -21.37 -2.64 -14.44
C THR A 186 -21.95 -1.43 -13.71
N PHE A 187 -23.20 -1.11 -14.01
CA PHE A 187 -23.92 0.05 -13.48
C PHE A 187 -24.94 -0.38 -12.41
N SER A 188 -25.11 0.47 -11.40
CA SER A 188 -26.20 0.40 -10.42
C SER A 188 -26.76 1.81 -10.21
N GLY A 189 -28.00 2.02 -10.61
CA GLY A 189 -28.76 3.26 -10.39
C GLY A 189 -29.98 3.01 -9.51
N ALA A 190 -30.28 3.94 -8.61
CA ALA A 190 -31.54 3.94 -7.86
C ALA A 190 -32.05 5.36 -7.63
N ARG A 191 -33.38 5.54 -7.60
CA ARG A 191 -33.97 6.78 -7.09
C ARG A 191 -33.53 7.01 -5.64
N ALA A 192 -33.38 8.28 -5.25
CA ALA A 192 -33.00 8.64 -3.88
C ALA A 192 -34.04 8.26 -2.80
N ASP A 193 -35.25 7.86 -3.20
CA ASP A 193 -36.30 7.30 -2.34
C ASP A 193 -36.43 5.76 -2.43
N HIS A 194 -35.57 5.11 -3.22
CA HIS A 194 -35.59 3.68 -3.55
C HIS A 194 -36.92 3.16 -4.15
N THR A 195 -37.75 4.01 -4.77
CA THR A 195 -39.00 3.58 -5.43
C THR A 195 -38.82 2.98 -6.82
N ALA A 196 -37.61 3.07 -7.39
CA ALA A 196 -37.20 2.39 -8.62
C ALA A 196 -35.67 2.22 -8.65
N ALA A 197 -35.20 1.21 -9.37
CA ALA A 197 -33.78 0.93 -9.58
C ALA A 197 -33.53 0.34 -10.98
N LEU A 198 -32.31 0.53 -11.48
CA LEU A 198 -31.80 -0.05 -12.72
C LEU A 198 -30.41 -0.63 -12.43
N ALA A 199 -30.20 -1.88 -12.85
CA ALA A 199 -28.88 -2.49 -12.92
C ALA A 199 -28.57 -2.84 -14.38
N GLY A 200 -27.30 -2.94 -14.74
CA GLY A 200 -26.94 -3.35 -16.10
C GLY A 200 -25.44 -3.43 -16.34
N ASP A 201 -25.08 -3.95 -17.51
CA ASP A 201 -23.69 -4.03 -17.95
C ASP A 201 -23.52 -3.57 -19.40
N ILE A 202 -22.35 -3.00 -19.69
CA ILE A 202 -21.94 -2.55 -21.03
C ILE A 202 -20.57 -3.14 -21.35
N VAL A 203 -20.43 -3.76 -22.52
CA VAL A 203 -19.16 -4.28 -23.05
C VAL A 203 -18.91 -3.79 -24.47
N TYR A 204 -17.75 -3.18 -24.71
CA TYR A 204 -17.37 -2.61 -26.00
C TYR A 204 -15.85 -2.49 -26.16
N GLY A 205 -15.41 -2.27 -27.40
CA GLY A 205 -14.05 -1.87 -27.74
C GLY A 205 -14.03 -0.54 -28.50
N ALA A 206 -12.92 0.18 -28.38
CA ALA A 206 -12.68 1.41 -29.14
C ALA A 206 -11.20 1.52 -29.54
N ARG A 207 -10.90 2.28 -30.58
CA ARG A 207 -9.53 2.48 -31.08
C ARG A 207 -9.28 3.90 -31.59
N ARG A 208 -8.03 4.35 -31.52
CA ARG A 208 -7.57 5.64 -32.05
C ARG A 208 -6.32 5.46 -32.91
N SER A 209 -6.50 5.37 -34.22
CA SER A 209 -5.39 5.46 -35.17
C SER A 209 -4.82 6.87 -35.14
N GLY A 210 -3.52 7.01 -34.86
CA GLY A 210 -2.90 8.26 -34.38
C GLY A 210 -3.22 9.51 -35.19
N GLY A 211 -3.60 10.59 -34.48
CA GLY A 211 -4.08 11.85 -35.03
C GLY A 211 -5.56 11.84 -35.43
N GLY A 212 -6.18 10.66 -35.55
CA GLY A 212 -7.61 10.49 -35.86
C GLY A 212 -8.53 10.64 -34.64
N ALA A 213 -9.83 10.65 -34.93
CA ALA A 213 -10.88 10.48 -33.94
C ALA A 213 -10.88 9.05 -33.38
N VAL A 214 -11.51 8.85 -32.22
CA VAL A 214 -11.78 7.51 -31.69
C VAL A 214 -12.91 6.86 -32.48
N GLU A 215 -12.69 5.61 -32.91
CA GLU A 215 -13.71 4.73 -33.49
C GLU A 215 -14.15 3.71 -32.43
N MET A 216 -15.46 3.53 -32.24
CA MET A 216 -16.04 2.61 -31.26
C MET A 216 -16.80 1.47 -31.97
N SER A 217 -16.71 0.24 -31.44
CA SER A 217 -17.62 -0.84 -31.82
C SER A 217 -19.02 -0.57 -31.26
N PRO A 218 -20.12 -0.98 -31.92
CA PRO A 218 -21.44 -0.96 -31.31
C PRO A 218 -21.41 -1.67 -29.94
N PRO A 219 -21.83 -1.02 -28.84
CA PRO A 219 -21.76 -1.62 -27.52
C PRO A 219 -22.78 -2.76 -27.37
N VAL A 220 -22.42 -3.77 -26.59
CA VAL A 220 -23.40 -4.72 -26.04
C VAL A 220 -23.85 -4.12 -24.70
N ILE A 221 -25.13 -3.76 -24.62
CA ILE A 221 -25.76 -3.19 -23.43
C ILE A 221 -26.82 -4.17 -22.94
N ASN A 222 -26.74 -4.57 -21.66
CA ASN A 222 -27.72 -5.39 -20.98
C ASN A 222 -28.37 -4.57 -19.85
N ILE A 223 -29.68 -4.32 -19.92
CA ILE A 223 -30.42 -3.54 -18.92
C ILE A 223 -31.36 -4.45 -18.12
N MET A 224 -31.35 -4.30 -16.81
CA MET A 224 -32.22 -4.95 -15.83
C MET A 224 -32.95 -3.87 -15.03
N ASP A 225 -34.13 -3.49 -15.53
CA ASP A 225 -34.97 -2.40 -15.01
C ASP A 225 -36.21 -2.94 -14.28
N ASP A 226 -36.62 -2.28 -13.19
CA ASP A 226 -37.85 -2.55 -12.41
C ASP A 226 -39.03 -1.64 -12.81
N GLY A 227 -38.95 -0.97 -13.97
CA GLY A 227 -40.03 -0.21 -14.61
C GLY A 227 -39.75 1.28 -14.83
N ALA A 228 -38.51 1.74 -14.62
CA ALA A 228 -38.06 3.11 -14.87
C ALA A 228 -37.79 3.37 -16.37
N ALA A 229 -38.82 3.23 -17.21
CA ALA A 229 -38.76 3.27 -18.68
C ALA A 229 -38.33 4.61 -19.35
N SER A 230 -37.67 5.51 -18.62
CA SER A 230 -37.00 6.72 -19.12
C SER A 230 -35.54 6.85 -18.67
N VAL A 231 -35.02 5.82 -18.00
CA VAL A 231 -33.72 5.77 -17.33
C VAL A 231 -32.84 4.78 -18.09
N ASP A 232 -31.60 5.17 -18.36
CA ASP A 232 -30.79 4.50 -19.38
C ASP A 232 -29.28 4.52 -19.05
N ILE A 233 -28.53 3.59 -19.63
CA ILE A 233 -27.07 3.48 -19.53
C ILE A 233 -26.48 3.30 -20.93
N ASP A 234 -25.44 4.07 -21.25
CA ASP A 234 -24.84 4.07 -22.59
C ASP A 234 -23.32 4.30 -22.51
N ALA A 235 -22.62 4.09 -23.62
CA ALA A 235 -21.22 4.47 -23.78
C ALA A 235 -21.00 5.13 -25.14
N ASP A 236 -20.36 6.30 -25.16
CA ASP A 236 -20.13 7.06 -26.39
C ASP A 236 -18.72 7.64 -26.49
N VAL A 237 -18.48 8.40 -27.57
CA VAL A 237 -17.20 9.04 -27.89
C VAL A 237 -17.38 10.54 -28.08
N SER A 238 -16.60 11.33 -27.34
CA SER A 238 -16.50 12.78 -27.47
C SER A 238 -15.06 13.19 -27.76
N GLY A 239 -14.68 13.19 -29.04
CA GLY A 239 -13.35 13.60 -29.49
C GLY A 239 -12.29 12.50 -29.27
N ASN A 240 -11.47 12.66 -28.22
CA ASN A 240 -10.47 11.67 -27.80
C ASN A 240 -10.97 10.79 -26.63
N ASP A 241 -12.11 11.16 -26.06
CA ASP A 241 -12.59 10.67 -24.78
C ASP A 241 -13.75 9.71 -24.99
N ILE A 242 -13.66 8.54 -24.38
CA ILE A 242 -14.76 7.58 -24.25
C ILE A 242 -15.51 7.93 -22.98
N ARG A 243 -16.83 7.98 -23.01
CA ARG A 243 -17.64 8.36 -21.84
C ARG A 243 -18.56 7.22 -21.45
N LEU A 244 -18.58 6.93 -20.15
CA LEU A 244 -19.63 6.10 -19.56
C LEU A 244 -20.78 7.03 -19.21
N LEU A 245 -21.98 6.79 -19.75
CA LEU A 245 -23.13 7.67 -19.66
C LEU A 245 -24.25 7.04 -18.81
N VAL A 246 -24.90 7.87 -18.00
CA VAL A 246 -26.15 7.55 -17.30
C VAL A 246 -27.19 8.61 -17.61
N THR A 247 -28.45 8.20 -17.81
CA THR A 247 -29.59 9.10 -18.02
C THR A 247 -30.59 8.89 -16.90
N GLY A 248 -30.87 9.94 -16.12
CA GLY A 248 -31.86 9.92 -15.05
C GLY A 248 -33.28 10.17 -15.54
N GLU A 249 -34.18 10.44 -14.60
CA GLU A 249 -35.58 10.75 -14.86
C GLU A 249 -35.86 12.24 -14.57
N ALA A 250 -36.71 12.87 -15.39
CA ALA A 250 -37.00 14.30 -15.28
C ALA A 250 -37.52 14.70 -13.88
N ALA A 251 -36.85 15.67 -13.24
CA ALA A 251 -37.14 16.18 -11.91
C ALA A 251 -37.10 15.13 -10.77
N THR A 252 -36.42 14.01 -11.00
CA THR A 252 -36.30 12.90 -10.03
C THR A 252 -34.83 12.61 -9.74
N THR A 253 -34.43 12.66 -8.47
CA THR A 253 -33.05 12.40 -8.07
C THR A 253 -32.71 10.91 -8.20
N TRP A 254 -31.75 10.58 -9.05
CA TRP A 254 -31.16 9.25 -9.19
C TRP A 254 -29.71 9.26 -8.72
N ASN A 255 -29.35 8.31 -7.85
CA ASN A 255 -27.99 8.05 -7.39
C ASN A 255 -27.40 6.90 -8.22
N TRP A 256 -26.19 7.08 -8.73
CA TRP A 256 -25.53 6.13 -9.61
C TRP A 256 -24.16 5.73 -9.08
N VAL A 257 -23.81 4.46 -9.30
CA VAL A 257 -22.45 3.93 -9.20
C VAL A 257 -22.16 3.11 -10.46
N VAL A 258 -20.98 3.29 -11.04
CA VAL A 258 -20.42 2.38 -12.04
C VAL A 258 -19.12 1.78 -11.48
N THR A 259 -18.98 0.46 -11.61
CA THR A 259 -17.69 -0.21 -11.40
C THR A 259 -17.28 -0.79 -12.74
N TYR A 260 -16.08 -0.45 -13.22
CA TYR A 260 -15.65 -0.81 -14.56
C TYR A 260 -14.19 -1.24 -14.59
N GLU A 261 -13.88 -2.12 -15.54
CA GLU A 261 -12.53 -2.54 -15.85
C GLU A 261 -12.23 -2.28 -17.33
N PHE A 262 -11.02 -1.81 -17.62
CA PHE A 262 -10.56 -1.56 -18.98
C PHE A 262 -9.12 -2.02 -19.19
N GLN A 263 -8.83 -2.46 -20.40
CA GLN A 263 -7.48 -2.80 -20.86
C GLN A 263 -7.15 -1.95 -22.07
N ILE A 264 -6.12 -1.11 -21.95
CA ILE A 264 -5.55 -0.39 -23.09
C ILE A 264 -4.56 -1.32 -23.81
N LEU A 265 -4.68 -1.46 -25.13
CA LEU A 265 -3.68 -2.09 -25.97
C LEU A 265 -2.90 -1.01 -26.73
N THR A 266 -1.66 -0.81 -26.31
CA THR A 266 -0.61 -0.09 -27.03
C THR A 266 0.03 -1.05 -28.05
N THR A 267 0.15 -0.65 -29.31
CA THR A 267 0.82 -1.47 -30.35
C THR A 267 2.28 -1.09 -30.61
N ASN A 268 2.82 -0.18 -29.80
CA ASN A 268 4.16 0.38 -29.99
C ASN A 268 5.19 -0.50 -29.28
N ALA A 269 5.80 -1.39 -30.09
CA ALA A 269 7.05 -2.10 -29.78
C ALA A 269 8.19 -1.48 -30.61
#